data_AF-A0A1I1HZS5-F1
#
_entry.id   AF-A0A1I1HZS5-F1
#
_cell.length_a   1.000
_cell.length_b   1.000
_cell.length_c   1.000
_cell.angle_alpha   90.00
_cell.angle_beta   90.00
_cell.angle_gamma   90.00
#
_symmetry.space_group_name_H-M   'P 1'
#
loop_
_entity.id
_entity.type
_entity.pdbx_description
1 polymer ?
#
loop_
_entity_poly.entity_id
_entity_poly.type
_entity_poly.pdbx_seq_one_letter_code
_entity_poly.pdbx_strand_id
1 'polypeptide(L)'
;MGTTLNKQEKQQVLSTLTYATHKMIKQLEVGKMVGNLDFYQFCEDHFKGGVWLGFITKLNYYHHDYSKLYVKVKCKYLGTKFKITFSMKEITQSDKSKIWQAYNIDISEKVEL
;
A
#
# COMPACT_ATOMS: atom_id res chain seq x y z
N MET A 1 12.53 12.36 23.17
CA MET A 1 13.60 11.74 22.36
C MET A 1 12.98 11.31 21.05
N GLY A 2 13.27 12.01 19.94
CA GLY A 2 12.68 11.72 18.64
C GLY A 2 13.35 10.49 18.03
N THR A 3 12.62 9.39 17.95
CA THR A 3 13.08 8.15 17.31
C THR A 3 13.03 8.31 15.80
N THR A 4 14.06 8.93 15.23
CA THR A 4 14.29 8.93 13.79
C THR A 4 14.82 7.54 13.41
N LEU A 5 14.09 6.83 12.55
CA LEU A 5 14.50 5.51 12.04
C LEU A 5 15.90 5.56 11.44
N ASN A 6 16.71 4.56 11.73
CA ASN A 6 18.00 4.43 11.06
C ASN A 6 17.79 4.01 9.58
N LYS A 7 18.85 4.13 8.77
CA LYS A 7 18.77 3.85 7.33
C LYS A 7 18.33 2.41 7.01
N GLN A 8 18.78 1.43 7.80
CA GLN A 8 18.46 0.02 7.59
C GLN A 8 16.98 -0.27 7.93
N GLU A 9 16.51 0.20 9.08
CA GLU A 9 15.12 0.10 9.50
C GLU A 9 14.19 0.75 8.48
N LYS A 10 14.57 1.94 7.99
CA LYS A 10 13.80 2.65 6.96
C LYS A 10 13.71 1.84 5.66
N GLN A 11 14.82 1.28 5.19
CA GLN A 11 14.81 0.42 3.99
C GLN A 11 13.94 -0.82 4.18
N GLN A 12 13.98 -1.40 5.38
CA GLN A 12 13.17 -2.55 5.72
C GLN A 12 11.66 -2.23 5.77
N VAL A 13 11.30 -1.10 6.36
CA VAL A 13 9.92 -0.60 6.37
C VAL A 13 9.44 -0.36 4.94
N LEU A 14 10.23 0.32 4.10
CA LEU A 14 9.90 0.54 2.69
C LEU A 14 9.75 -0.77 1.91
N SER A 15 10.64 -1.74 2.14
CA SER A 15 10.56 -3.08 1.53
C SER A 15 9.25 -3.78 1.93
N THR A 16 8.87 -3.68 3.20
CA THR A 16 7.65 -4.29 3.75
C THR A 16 6.40 -3.64 3.17
N LEU A 17 6.35 -2.31 3.12
CA LEU A 17 5.24 -1.57 2.51
C LEU A 17 5.14 -1.87 1.01
N THR A 18 6.27 -2.04 0.33
CA THR A 18 6.33 -2.43 -1.09
C THR A 18 5.74 -3.82 -1.31
N TYR A 19 6.16 -4.80 -0.52
CA TYR A 19 5.59 -6.14 -0.56
C TYR A 19 4.08 -6.13 -0.31
N ALA A 20 3.63 -5.47 0.76
CA ALA A 20 2.22 -5.40 1.12
C ALA A 20 1.40 -4.71 0.02
N THR A 21 1.95 -3.67 -0.63
CA THR A 21 1.32 -2.99 -1.78
C THR A 21 1.13 -3.93 -2.95
N HIS A 22 2.15 -4.70 -3.34
CA HIS A 22 2.02 -5.66 -4.44
C HIS A 22 1.06 -6.80 -4.11
N LYS A 23 1.04 -7.29 -2.86
CA LYS A 23 0.04 -8.27 -2.41
C LYS A 23 -1.37 -7.70 -2.49
N MET A 24 -1.57 -6.48 -2.02
CA MET A 24 -2.85 -5.79 -2.11
C MET A 24 -3.29 -5.64 -3.56
N ILE A 25 -2.42 -5.16 -4.45
CA ILE A 25 -2.70 -5.04 -5.89
C ILE A 25 -3.18 -6.39 -6.44
N LYS A 26 -2.44 -7.48 -6.24
CA LYS A 26 -2.85 -8.82 -6.71
C LYS A 26 -4.25 -9.25 -6.22
N GLN A 27 -4.60 -8.91 -4.99
CA GLN A 27 -5.93 -9.21 -4.46
C GLN A 27 -7.01 -8.35 -5.13
N LEU A 28 -6.70 -7.09 -5.44
CA LEU A 28 -7.62 -6.21 -6.18
C LEU A 28 -7.77 -6.62 -7.64
N GLU A 29 -6.71 -7.11 -8.29
CA GLU A 29 -6.73 -7.62 -9.67
C GLU A 29 -7.68 -8.81 -9.83
N VAL A 30 -7.82 -9.65 -8.80
CA VAL A 30 -8.80 -10.77 -8.77
C VAL A 30 -10.20 -10.34 -8.28
N GLY A 31 -10.45 -9.04 -8.14
CA GLY A 31 -11.77 -8.50 -7.82
C GLY A 31 -12.12 -8.44 -6.34
N LYS A 32 -11.16 -8.61 -5.41
CA LYS A 32 -11.45 -8.36 -4.00
C LYS A 32 -11.66 -6.86 -3.75
N MET A 33 -12.56 -6.55 -2.83
CA MET A 33 -12.80 -5.17 -2.41
C MET A 33 -11.69 -4.69 -1.47
N VAL A 34 -11.24 -3.45 -1.68
CA VAL A 34 -10.22 -2.77 -0.87
C VAL A 34 -10.53 -2.85 0.64
N GLY A 35 -11.80 -2.65 1.04
CA GLY A 35 -12.21 -2.69 2.45
C GLY A 35 -12.09 -4.06 3.13
N ASN A 36 -12.00 -5.15 2.36
CA ASN A 36 -11.82 -6.51 2.88
C ASN A 36 -10.35 -6.93 2.92
N LEU A 37 -9.42 -6.05 2.52
CA LEU A 37 -8.00 -6.36 2.51
C LEU A 37 -7.35 -5.88 3.80
N ASP A 38 -6.73 -6.83 4.49
CA ASP A 38 -5.93 -6.53 5.67
C ASP A 38 -4.50 -6.17 5.28
N PHE A 39 -4.30 -4.88 5.00
CA PHE A 39 -2.98 -4.35 4.65
C PHE A 39 -1.98 -4.46 5.80
N TYR A 40 -2.47 -4.45 7.05
CA TYR A 40 -1.63 -4.58 8.22
C TYR A 40 -1.07 -6.01 8.32
N GLN A 41 -1.91 -7.03 8.13
CA GLN A 41 -1.49 -8.43 8.08
C GLN A 41 -0.42 -8.67 7.01
N PHE A 42 -0.57 -8.07 5.82
CA PHE A 42 0.45 -8.19 4.77
C PHE A 42 1.80 -7.60 5.16
N CYS A 43 1.81 -6.56 6.00
CA CYS A 43 3.05 -6.00 6.54
C CYS A 43 3.66 -6.94 7.58
N GLU A 44 2.85 -7.45 8.52
CA GLU A 44 3.30 -8.39 9.55
C GLU A 44 3.93 -9.66 8.97
N ASP A 45 3.28 -10.26 7.96
CA ASP A 45 3.76 -11.48 7.32
C ASP A 45 5.15 -11.34 6.67
N HIS A 46 5.51 -10.13 6.24
CA HIS A 46 6.77 -9.86 5.54
C HIS A 46 7.85 -9.24 6.41
N PHE A 47 7.47 -8.57 7.50
CA PHE A 47 8.41 -7.84 8.32
C PHE A 47 9.36 -8.82 9.03
N LYS A 48 10.65 -8.72 8.72
CA LYS A 48 11.69 -9.54 9.35
C LYS A 48 12.22 -8.85 10.62
N GLY A 49 12.56 -9.59 11.67
CA GLY A 49 13.30 -9.02 12.81
C GLY A 49 12.47 -8.50 13.99
N GLY A 50 11.20 -8.89 14.11
CA GLY A 50 10.42 -8.68 15.35
C GLY A 50 8.96 -8.36 15.10
N VAL A 51 8.32 -7.72 16.09
CA VAL A 51 6.92 -7.27 16.01
C VAL A 51 6.84 -6.03 15.12
N TRP A 52 5.96 -6.04 14.13
CA TRP A 52 5.64 -4.86 13.33
C TRP A 52 4.80 -3.88 14.15
N LEU A 53 5.35 -2.71 14.44
CA LEU A 53 4.67 -1.66 15.21
C LEU A 53 4.08 -0.55 14.31
N GLY A 54 3.81 -0.89 13.05
CA GLY A 54 3.32 0.06 12.05
C GLY A 54 1.81 0.19 12.06
N PHE A 55 1.28 1.38 12.29
CA PHE A 55 -0.16 1.64 12.31
C PHE A 55 -0.65 2.10 10.94
N ILE A 56 -1.67 1.42 10.41
CA ILE A 56 -2.38 1.86 9.20
C ILE A 56 -3.47 2.85 9.61
N THR A 57 -3.25 4.12 9.30
CA THR A 57 -4.10 5.23 9.78
C THR A 57 -5.20 5.62 8.79
N LYS A 58 -5.04 5.27 7.51
CA LYS A 58 -6.07 5.54 6.50
C LYS A 58 -5.88 4.64 5.30
N LEU A 59 -6.97 4.00 4.87
CA LEU A 59 -7.10 3.28 3.62
C LEU A 59 -8.23 3.95 2.84
N ASN A 60 -7.88 4.89 1.97
CA ASN A 60 -8.84 5.63 1.16
C ASN A 60 -8.92 5.02 -0.23
N TYR A 61 -10.14 4.78 -0.70
CA TYR A 61 -10.44 4.45 -2.09
C TYR A 61 -11.37 5.51 -2.68
N TYR A 62 -10.97 6.10 -3.79
CA TYR A 62 -11.81 7.04 -4.54
C TYR A 62 -12.02 6.49 -5.94
N HIS A 63 -13.27 6.40 -6.36
CA HIS A 63 -13.61 6.17 -7.76
C HIS A 63 -13.54 7.51 -8.49
N HIS A 64 -12.60 7.68 -9.39
CA HIS A 64 -12.64 8.79 -10.35
C HIS A 64 -13.55 8.33 -11.50
N ASP A 65 -14.76 8.88 -11.57
CA ASP A 65 -15.75 8.60 -12.61
C ASP A 65 -16.12 7.13 -12.80
N TYR A 66 -16.10 6.32 -11.72
CA TYR A 66 -16.31 4.86 -11.73
C TYR A 66 -15.35 4.04 -12.61
N SER A 67 -14.43 4.67 -13.33
CA SER A 67 -13.52 4.06 -14.29
C SER A 67 -12.13 3.76 -13.74
N LYS A 68 -11.77 4.41 -12.62
CA LYS A 68 -10.45 4.29 -11.98
C LYS A 68 -10.60 4.20 -10.47
N LEU A 69 -9.84 3.29 -9.86
CA LEU A 69 -9.75 3.12 -8.41
C LEU A 69 -8.44 3.75 -7.93
N TYR A 70 -8.52 4.85 -7.18
CA TYR A 70 -7.34 5.42 -6.53
C TYR A 70 -7.22 4.92 -5.10
N VAL A 71 -6.12 4.27 -4.76
CA VAL A 71 -5.85 3.75 -3.42
C VAL A 71 -4.77 4.59 -2.75
N LYS A 72 -5.05 5.00 -1.50
CA LYS A 72 -4.10 5.72 -0.65
C LYS A 72 -4.03 5.10 0.72
N VAL A 73 -2.85 4.61 1.10
CA VAL A 73 -2.56 4.11 2.43
C VAL A 73 -1.66 5.10 3.16
N LYS A 74 -2.01 5.42 4.40
CA LYS A 74 -1.14 6.16 5.32
C LYS A 74 -0.69 5.23 6.42
N CYS A 75 0.61 5.00 6.54
CA CYS A 75 1.21 4.19 7.58
C CYS A 75 2.04 5.07 8.52
N LYS A 76 2.08 4.75 9.80
CA LYS A 76 3.01 5.35 10.77
C LYS A 76 3.78 4.25 11.46
N TYR A 77 5.11 4.30 11.40
CA TYR A 77 5.99 3.33 12.05
C TYR A 77 6.97 4.09 12.96
N LEU A 78 6.94 3.80 14.26
CA LEU A 78 7.81 4.41 15.29
C LEU A 78 7.93 5.95 15.24
N GLY A 79 6.86 6.64 14.84
CA GLY A 79 6.84 8.10 14.71
C GLY A 79 6.97 8.60 13.27
N THR A 80 7.66 7.86 12.40
CA THR A 80 7.82 8.19 10.98
C THR A 80 6.56 7.89 10.19
N LYS A 81 6.18 8.83 9.30
CA LYS A 81 4.98 8.73 8.45
C LYS A 81 5.36 8.23 7.06
N PHE A 82 4.61 7.26 6.56
CA PHE A 82 4.74 6.72 5.22
C PHE A 82 3.42 6.85 4.47
N LYS A 83 3.51 7.01 3.15
CA LYS A 83 2.39 7.14 2.25
C LYS A 83 2.59 6.19 1.08
N ILE A 84 1.51 5.47 0.76
CA ILE A 84 1.43 4.61 -0.41
C ILE A 84 0.29 5.13 -1.25
N THR A 85 0.52 5.31 -2.54
CA THR A 85 -0.53 5.63 -3.49
C THR A 85 -0.36 4.85 -4.77
N PHE A 86 -1.47 4.37 -5.32
CA PHE A 86 -1.51 3.84 -6.67
C PHE A 86 -2.91 3.99 -7.23
N SER A 87 -3.02 3.92 -8.55
CA SER A 87 -4.31 3.89 -9.25
C SER A 87 -4.48 2.53 -9.90
N MET A 88 -5.71 2.07 -10.04
CA MET A 88 -6.05 0.94 -10.88
C MET A 88 -7.10 1.33 -11.91
N LYS A 89 -6.98 0.75 -13.10
CA LYS A 89 -7.92 0.94 -14.21
C LYS A 89 -8.25 -0.42 -14.82
N GLU A 90 -9.49 -0.63 -15.24
CA GLU A 90 -9.84 -1.76 -16.09
C GLU A 90 -9.17 -1.59 -17.46
N ILE A 91 -8.38 -2.57 -17.90
CA ILE A 91 -7.88 -2.63 -19.28
C ILE A 91 -8.92 -3.33 -20.15
N THR A 92 -9.27 -2.68 -21.26
CA THR A 92 -10.13 -3.26 -22.30
C THR A 92 -9.29 -4.25 -23.13
N GLN A 93 -9.05 -5.46 -22.61
CA GLN A 93 -8.50 -6.54 -23.43
C GLN A 93 -9.63 -7.35 -24.07
N SER A 94 -9.41 -7.76 -25.31
CA SER A 94 -10.34 -8.50 -26.19
C SER A 94 -10.77 -9.86 -25.64
N ASP A 95 -10.07 -10.41 -24.66
CA ASP A 95 -10.36 -11.70 -24.03
C ASP A 95 -11.11 -11.54 -22.71
N LYS A 96 -12.44 -11.39 -22.80
CA LYS A 96 -13.56 -11.70 -21.86
C LYS A 96 -13.37 -11.55 -20.32
N SER A 97 -12.25 -11.08 -19.82
CA SER A 97 -11.92 -10.94 -18.41
C SER A 97 -11.46 -9.50 -18.20
N LYS A 98 -12.21 -8.76 -17.38
CA LYS A 98 -11.83 -7.43 -16.94
C LYS A 98 -10.62 -7.57 -16.03
N ILE A 99 -9.43 -7.34 -16.57
CA ILE A 99 -8.21 -7.30 -15.76
C ILE A 99 -8.10 -5.87 -15.25
N TRP A 100 -8.13 -5.69 -13.93
CA TRP A 100 -7.71 -4.44 -13.34
C TRP A 100 -6.18 -4.38 -13.38
N GLN A 101 -5.60 -3.24 -13.72
CA GLN A 101 -4.14 -3.07 -13.71
C GLN A 101 -3.76 -1.85 -12.88
N ALA A 102 -2.81 -2.04 -11.96
CA ALA A 102 -2.26 -0.95 -11.15
C ALA A 102 -1.20 -0.13 -11.91
N TYR A 103 -1.18 1.18 -11.68
CA TYR A 103 -0.21 2.12 -12.24
C TYR A 103 0.02 3.31 -11.27
N ASN A 104 1.08 4.09 -11.53
CA ASN A 104 1.51 5.21 -10.68
C ASN A 104 1.71 4.81 -9.21
N ILE A 105 2.40 3.69 -8.97
CA ILE A 105 2.72 3.20 -7.63
C ILE A 105 3.82 4.10 -7.03
N ASP A 106 3.49 4.78 -5.94
CA ASP A 106 4.40 5.59 -5.13
C ASP A 106 4.38 5.07 -3.69
N ILE A 107 5.56 4.84 -3.13
CA ILE A 107 5.77 4.40 -1.75
C ILE A 107 6.85 5.30 -1.18
N SER A 108 6.45 6.27 -0.37
CA SER A 108 7.32 7.35 0.06
C SER A 108 7.17 7.62 1.56
N GLU A 109 8.28 8.02 2.17
CA GLU A 109 8.23 8.65 3.49
C GLU A 109 7.65 10.06 3.33
N LYS A 110 6.70 10.41 4.19
CA LYS A 110 6.18 11.78 4.24
C LYS A 110 7.09 12.60 5.15
N VAL A 111 8.03 13.32 4.54
CA VAL A 111 8.77 14.38 5.23
C VAL A 111 7.76 15.48 5.55
N GLU A 112 7.55 15.78 6.83
CA GLU A 112 6.86 17.00 7.21
C GLU A 112 7.84 18.15 6.97
N LEU A 113 7.67 18.85 5.85
CA LEU A 113 8.18 20.20 5.64
C LEU A 113 7.37 21.18 6.49
#